data_AF-A0A4Q2YP76-F1
#
_entry.id   AF-A0A4Q2YP76-F1
#
_cell.length_a   1.000
_cell.length_b   1.000
_cell.length_c   1.000
_cell.angle_alpha   90.00
_cell.angle_beta   90.00
_cell.angle_gamma   90.00
#
_symmetry.space_group_name_H-M   'P 1'
#
loop_
_entity.id
_entity.type
_entity.pdbx_description
1 polymer ?
#
loop_
_entity_poly.entity_id
_entity_poly.type
_entity_poly.pdbx_seq_one_letter_code
_entity_poly.pdbx_strand_id
1 'polypeptide(L)' 'MSDTVVKFSPEEVNADPILHGMVRDKLPLTRRNYIIRNYGELPTDWNAEAESELPEKFQNWSQFQPKDRPKGK' A
#
# COMPACT_ATOMS: atom_id res chain seq x y z
N MET A 1 4.13 -10.85 -9.65
CA MET A 1 4.32 -9.39 -9.57
C MET A 1 5.33 -9.14 -8.47
N SER A 2 6.51 -8.62 -8.80
CA SER A 2 7.53 -8.30 -7.80
C SER A 2 7.10 -7.04 -7.08
N ASP A 3 6.84 -7.14 -5.77
CA ASP A 3 6.46 -5.97 -4.96
C ASP A 3 7.68 -5.05 -4.84
N THR A 4 7.56 -3.81 -5.30
CA THR A 4 8.66 -2.85 -5.34
C THR A 4 8.93 -2.33 -3.93
N VAL A 5 10.19 -2.36 -3.50
CA VAL A 5 10.57 -1.73 -2.23
C VAL A 5 10.44 -0.22 -2.36
N VAL A 6 9.58 0.37 -1.54
CA VAL A 6 9.32 1.79 -1.47
C VAL A 6 10.20 2.42 -0.40
N LYS A 7 10.75 3.61 -0.69
CA LYS A 7 11.55 4.38 0.27
C LYS A 7 10.66 5.34 1.05
N PHE A 8 10.68 5.19 2.37
CA PHE A 8 10.06 6.13 3.31
C PHE A 8 11.14 6.90 4.05
N SER A 9 10.87 8.17 4.33
CA SER A 9 11.68 9.01 5.20
C SER A 9 11.56 8.51 6.64
N PRO A 10 12.57 8.74 7.49
CA PRO A 10 12.50 8.35 8.90
C PRO A 10 11.30 8.97 9.63
N GLU A 11 10.88 10.19 9.27
CA GLU A 11 9.68 10.82 9.82
C GLU A 11 8.39 10.05 9.46
N GLU A 12 8.23 9.65 8.20
CA GLU A 12 7.09 8.83 7.74
C GLU A 12 7.08 7.46 8.44
N VAL A 13 8.25 6.84 8.58
CA VAL A 13 8.40 5.56 9.29
C VAL A 13 8.04 5.69 10.76
N ASN A 14 8.43 6.78 11.43
CA ASN A 14 8.11 6.97 12.85
C ASN A 14 6.67 7.41 13.08
N ALA A 15 6.03 8.07 12.11
CA ALA A 15 4.63 8.45 12.19
C ALA A 15 3.69 7.25 12.06
N ASP A 16 4.10 6.20 11.34
CA ASP A 16 3.30 5.00 11.10
C ASP A 16 3.84 3.78 11.89
N PRO A 17 3.07 3.22 12.84
CA PRO A 17 3.53 2.12 13.68
C PRO A 17 3.79 0.83 12.89
N ILE A 18 3.13 0.65 11.74
CA ILE A 18 3.31 -0.52 10.87
C ILE A 18 4.65 -0.43 10.13
N LEU A 19 4.95 0.71 9.51
CA LEU A 19 6.25 0.99 8.89
C LEU A 19 7.38 0.88 9.91
N HIS A 20 7.21 1.48 11.10
CA HIS A 20 8.19 1.37 12.17
C HIS A 20 8.45 -0.09 12.56
N GLY A 21 7.38 -0.88 12.73
CA GLY A 21 7.47 -2.31 13.00
C GLY A 21 8.21 -3.06 11.90
N MET A 22 7.92 -2.79 10.64
CA MET A 22 8.58 -3.42 9.50
C MET A 22 10.08 -3.11 9.47
N VAL A 23 10.49 -1.85 9.69
CA VAL A 23 11.90 -1.48 9.74
C VAL A 23 12.61 -2.17 10.92
N ARG A 24 11.99 -2.18 12.11
CA ARG A 24 12.51 -2.87 13.29
C ARG A 24 12.74 -4.37 13.03
N ASP A 25 11.77 -5.01 12.37
CA ASP A 25 11.80 -6.44 12.03
C ASP A 25 12.63 -6.73 10.76
N LYS A 26 13.30 -5.71 10.18
CA LYS A 26 14.09 -5.78 8.94
C LYS A 26 13.30 -6.32 7.75
N LEU A 27 11.99 -6.10 7.74
CA LEU A 27 11.11 -6.44 6.63
C LEU A 27 11.23 -5.37 5.54
N PRO A 28 11.29 -5.78 4.26
CA PRO A 28 11.30 -4.83 3.16
C PRO A 28 9.98 -4.05 3.13
N LEU A 29 10.07 -2.72 2.93
CA LEU A 29 8.94 -1.80 2.84
C LEU A 29 8.24 -1.94 1.49
N THR A 30 7.48 -3.03 1.37
CA THR A 30 6.67 -3.38 0.20
C THR A 30 5.19 -3.27 0.56
N ARG A 31 4.35 -3.01 -0.45
CA ARG A 31 2.89 -2.88 -0.27
C ARG A 31 2.34 -4.16 0.36
N ARG A 32 2.71 -5.31 -0.18
CA ARG A 32 2.29 -6.62 0.34
C ARG A 32 2.66 -6.81 1.81
N ASN A 33 3.88 -6.48 2.22
CA ASN A 33 4.29 -6.67 3.60
C ASN A 33 3.56 -5.72 4.54
N TYR A 34 3.32 -4.48 4.11
CA TYR A 34 2.51 -3.54 4.88
C TYR A 34 1.09 -4.06 5.09
N ILE A 35 0.43 -4.52 4.03
CA ILE A 35 -0.92 -5.08 4.11
C ILE A 35 -0.95 -6.29 5.04
N ILE A 36 -0.03 -7.26 4.88
CA ILE A 36 0.04 -8.44 5.76
C ILE A 36 0.34 -8.04 7.20
N ARG A 37 1.18 -7.02 7.44
CA ARG A 37 1.51 -6.56 8.79
C ARG A 37 0.33 -5.86 9.46
N ASN A 38 -0.48 -5.14 8.68
CA ASN A 38 -1.65 -4.41 9.17
C ASN A 38 -2.89 -5.32 9.35
N TYR A 39 -3.15 -6.20 8.39
CA TYR A 39 -4.37 -7.02 8.32
C TYR A 39 -4.16 -8.51 8.66
N GLY A 40 -2.92 -8.95 8.87
CA GLY A 40 -2.56 -10.37 9.11
C GLY A 40 -2.43 -11.21 7.84
N GLU A 41 -3.22 -10.90 6.81
CA GLU A 41 -3.22 -11.56 5.50
C GLU A 41 -3.50 -10.58 4.37
N LEU A 42 -3.46 -11.05 3.12
CA LEU A 42 -3.92 -10.26 1.98
C LEU A 42 -5.45 -10.37 1.91
N PRO A 43 -6.20 -9.29 2.20
CA PRO A 43 -7.65 -9.31 2.12
C PRO A 43 -8.13 -9.66 0.71
N THR A 44 -9.19 -10.44 0.64
CA THR A 44 -9.80 -10.90 -0.62
C THR A 44 -10.63 -9.78 -1.27
N ASP A 45 -11.36 -9.02 -0.45
CA ASP A 45 -12.15 -7.85 -0.87
C ASP A 45 -11.33 -6.57 -0.66
N TRP A 46 -10.45 -6.26 -1.60
CA TRP A 46 -9.68 -5.02 -1.58
C TRP A 46 -10.45 -3.89 -2.31
N ASN A 47 -11.01 -2.96 -1.55
CA ASN A 47 -11.82 -1.85 -2.06
C ASN A 47 -11.07 -0.49 -2.03
N ALA A 48 -11.73 0.55 -2.56
CA ALA A 48 -11.19 1.91 -2.60
C ALA A 48 -10.94 2.51 -1.20
N GLU A 49 -11.76 2.14 -0.21
CA GLU A 49 -11.61 2.62 1.17
C GLU A 49 -10.34 2.05 1.80
N ALA A 50 -10.15 0.73 1.72
CA ALA A 50 -8.96 0.04 2.19
C ALA A 50 -7.69 0.51 1.47
N GLU A 51 -7.80 0.88 0.19
CA GLU A 51 -6.70 1.52 -0.53
C GLU A 51 -6.35 2.88 0.05
N SER A 52 -7.34 3.71 0.37
CA SER A 52 -7.12 5.03 0.96
C SER A 52 -6.48 4.98 2.35
N GLU A 53 -6.60 3.86 3.06
CA GLU A 53 -5.95 3.64 4.36
C GLU A 53 -4.46 3.32 4.24
N LEU A 54 -3.98 2.94 3.04
CA LEU A 54 -2.55 2.75 2.83
C LEU A 54 -1.82 4.09 2.78
N PRO A 55 -0.53 4.14 3.16
CA PRO A 55 0.35 5.27 2.88
C PRO A 55 0.31 5.63 1.39
N GLU A 56 0.30 6.92 1.03
CA GLU A 56 0.18 7.41 -0.36
C GLU A 56 1.12 6.67 -1.34
N LYS A 57 2.36 6.40 -0.91
CA LYS A 57 3.36 5.71 -1.73
C LYS A 57 3.05 4.24 -2.01
N PHE A 58 2.18 3.62 -1.20
CA PHE A 58 1.67 2.27 -1.40
C PHE A 58 0.33 2.22 -2.12
N GLN A 59 -0.42 3.32 -2.19
CA GLN A 59 -1.71 3.37 -2.88
C GLN A 59 -1.55 3.14 -4.38
N ASN A 60 -2.45 2.35 -4.98
CA ASN A 60 -2.49 2.07 -6.41
C ASN A 60 -3.92 2.27 -6.96
N TRP A 61 -4.32 3.52 -7.04
CA TRP A 61 -5.63 3.91 -7.57
C TRP A 61 -5.90 3.46 -9.01
N SER A 62 -4.87 3.11 -9.79
CA SER A 62 -5.01 2.61 -11.16
C SER A 62 -5.87 1.34 -11.24
N GLN A 63 -5.97 0.56 -10.16
CA GLN A 63 -6.81 -0.64 -10.13
C GLN A 63 -8.30 -0.35 -9.90
N PHE A 64 -8.64 0.85 -9.40
CA PHE A 64 -10.01 1.29 -9.11
C PHE A 64 -10.54 2.28 -10.16
N GLN A 65 -9.70 2.78 -11.06
CA GLN A 65 -10.18 3.61 -12.14
C GLN A 65 -11.00 2.76 -13.13
N PRO A 66 -12.21 3.21 -13.52
CA PRO A 66 -12.97 2.54 -14.56
C PRO A 66 -12.17 2.59 -15.87
N LYS A 67 -11.94 1.42 -16.48
CA LYS A 67 -11.16 1.28 -17.72
C LYS A 67 -11.83 1.86 -18.97
N ASP A 68 -13.01 2.46 -18.86
CA ASP A 68 -13.74 3.01 -20.00
C ASP A 68 -14.25 4.41 -19.69
N ARG A 69 -13.48 5.42 -20.12
CA ARG A 69 -14.11 6.59 -20.73
C ARG A 69 -14.08 6.36 -22.23
N PRO A 70 -15.19 5.98 -22.89
CA PRO A 70 -15.26 6.05 -24.34
C PRO A 70 -14.97 7.50 -24.73
N LYS A 71 -13.98 7.66 -25.60
CA LYS A 71 -13.65 8.92 -26.27
C LYS A 71 -14.79 9.23 -27.23
N GLY A 72 -15.79 9.98 -26.78
CA GLY A 72 -16.88 10.45 -27.62
C GLY A 72 -17.23 11.88 -27.26
N LYS A 73 -17.41 12.82 -28.19
CA LYS A 73 -17.22 12.88 -29.63
C LYS A 73 -17.09 14.37 -29.96
#